data_AF-A0A532EEX9-F1
#
_entry.id   AF-A0A532EEX9-F1
#
_cell.length_a   1.000
_cell.length_b   1.000
_cell.length_c   1.000
_cell.angle_alpha   90.00
_cell.angle_beta   90.00
_cell.angle_gamma   90.00
#
_symmetry.space_group_name_H-M   'P 1'
#
loop_
_entity.id
_entity.type
_entity.pdbx_description
1 polymer ?
#
loop_
_entity_poly.entity_id
_entity_poly.type
_entity_poly.pdbx_seq_one_letter_code
_entity_poly.pdbx_strand_id
1 'polypeptide(L)'
;MSSTRSHDVTVLLIEDEAEIRRFLRSTLPAHGYRLYEATTGADGLAQASAHYLRVYMRQLRNKIEADPAQPRHLVTELGVGYRLRTE
;
A
#
# COMPACT_ATOMS: atom_id res chain seq x y z
N MET A 1 -11.22 -26.45 12.96
CA MET A 1 -11.70 -25.21 12.31
C MET A 1 -10.87 -24.05 12.82
N SER A 2 -9.92 -23.55 12.03
CA SER A 2 -9.37 -22.17 12.05
C SER A 2 -8.04 -22.14 11.33
N SER A 3 -8.00 -21.48 10.16
CA SER A 3 -6.92 -20.61 9.69
C SER A 3 -7.17 -20.36 8.21
N THR A 4 -8.11 -19.46 7.92
CA THR A 4 -8.16 -18.83 6.60
C THR A 4 -6.88 -17.98 6.52
N ARG A 5 -5.86 -18.45 5.79
CA ARG A 5 -4.71 -17.60 5.46
C ARG A 5 -5.25 -16.40 4.68
N SER A 6 -5.37 -15.27 5.36
CA SER A 6 -5.58 -13.98 4.73
C SER A 6 -4.36 -13.75 3.83
N HIS A 7 -4.51 -13.94 2.52
CA HIS A 7 -3.41 -13.72 1.60
C HIS A 7 -3.16 -12.20 1.56
N ASP A 8 -2.10 -11.73 2.21
CA ASP A 8 -1.78 -10.30 2.38
C ASP A 8 -1.24 -9.64 1.09
N VAL A 9 -1.44 -10.30 -0.06
CA VAL A 9 -0.86 -9.92 -1.35
C VAL A 9 -1.63 -8.73 -1.90
N THR A 10 -0.91 -7.64 -2.14
CA THR A 10 -1.44 -6.40 -2.70
C THR A 10 -1.16 -6.36 -4.19
N VAL A 11 -2.19 -6.09 -4.99
CA VAL A 11 -2.15 -6.01 -6.46
C VAL A 11 -2.51 -4.60 -6.89
N LEU A 12 -1.66 -3.99 -7.72
CA LEU A 12 -1.98 -2.76 -8.45
C LEU A 12 -2.47 -3.14 -9.85
N LEU A 13 -3.75 -2.89 -10.11
CA LEU A 13 -4.37 -3.07 -11.41
C LEU A 13 -4.31 -1.76 -12.20
N ILE A 14 -3.67 -1.80 -13.37
CA ILE A 14 -3.63 -0.69 -14.32
C ILE A 14 -4.47 -1.12 -15.53
N GLU A 15 -5.67 -0.58 -15.66
CA GLU A 15 -6.64 -0.99 -16.68
C GLU A 15 -7.54 0.18 -17.07
N ASP A 16 -7.52 0.56 -18.35
CA ASP A 16 -8.33 1.66 -18.88
C ASP A 16 -9.75 1.21 -19.24
N GLU A 17 -9.94 -0.05 -19.63
CA GLU A 17 -11.24 -0.59 -20.00
C GLU A 17 -12.13 -0.87 -18.77
N ALA A 18 -13.29 -0.21 -18.72
CA ALA A 18 -14.18 -0.27 -17.56
C ALA A 18 -14.79 -1.66 -17.29
N GLU A 19 -15.03 -2.44 -18.35
CA GLU A 19 -15.61 -3.77 -18.24
C GLU A 19 -14.62 -4.76 -17.61
N ILE A 20 -13.39 -4.81 -18.11
CA ILE A 20 -12.30 -5.63 -17.58
C ILE A 20 -12.03 -5.27 -16.12
N ARG A 21 -11.90 -3.97 -15.82
CA ARG A 21 -11.67 -3.49 -14.46
C ARG A 21 -12.77 -3.90 -13.49
N ARG A 22 -14.05 -3.82 -13.90
CA ARG A 22 -15.19 -4.23 -13.08
C ARG A 22 -15.14 -5.72 -12.76
N PHE A 23 -14.82 -6.56 -13.74
CA PHE A 23 -14.67 -8.00 -13.55
C PHE A 23 -13.55 -8.31 -12.55
N LEU A 24 -12.36 -7.73 -12.73
CA LEU A 24 -11.21 -7.97 -11.86
C LEU A 24 -11.44 -7.45 -10.43
N ARG A 25 -12.16 -6.34 -10.27
CA ARG A 25 -12.55 -5.81 -8.96
C ARG A 25 -13.50 -6.73 -8.19
N SER A 26 -14.33 -7.52 -8.86
CA SER A 26 -15.14 -8.55 -8.18
C SER A 26 -14.35 -9.82 -7.88
N THR A 27 -13.45 -10.22 -8.78
CA THR A 27 -12.79 -11.53 -8.72
C THR A 27 -11.59 -11.54 -7.78
N LEU A 28 -10.71 -10.54 -7.87
CA LEU A 28 -9.45 -10.53 -7.10
C LEU A 28 -9.67 -10.43 -5.59
N PRO A 29 -10.54 -9.53 -5.07
CA PRO A 29 -10.84 -9.51 -3.64
C PRO A 29 -11.50 -10.79 -3.14
N ALA A 30 -12.32 -11.47 -3.96
CA ALA A 30 -12.93 -12.76 -3.61
C ALA A 30 -11.89 -13.87 -3.41
N HIS A 31 -10.72 -13.77 -4.07
CA HIS A 31 -9.57 -14.65 -3.85
C HIS A 31 -8.62 -14.15 -2.75
N GLY A 32 -8.99 -13.10 -2.02
CA GLY A 32 -8.24 -12.57 -0.89
C GLY A 32 -7.16 -11.55 -1.26
N TYR A 33 -7.07 -11.10 -2.51
CA TYR A 33 -6.12 -10.06 -2.89
C TYR A 33 -6.61 -8.68 -2.45
N ARG A 34 -5.70 -7.82 -2.00
CA ARG A 34 -5.98 -6.39 -1.82
C ARG A 34 -5.72 -5.66 -3.13
N LEU A 35 -6.71 -4.92 -3.63
CA LEU A 35 -6.65 -4.27 -4.94
C LEU A 35 -6.47 -2.76 -4.80
N TYR A 36 -5.54 -2.19 -5.57
CA TYR A 36 -5.45 -0.78 -5.90
C TYR A 36 -5.70 -0.62 -7.40
N GLU A 37 -6.55 0.33 -7.79
CA GLU A 37 -6.94 0.55 -9.19
C GLU A 37 -6.27 1.84 -9.72
N ALA A 38 -5.79 1.78 -10.95
CA ALA A 38 -5.36 2.93 -11.73
C ALA A 38 -5.93 2.82 -13.15
N THR A 39 -6.44 3.93 -13.69
CA THR A 39 -7.01 3.98 -15.05
C THR A 39 -6.00 4.38 -16.11
N THR A 40 -4.80 4.79 -15.70
CA THR A 40 -3.71 5.17 -16.59
C THR A 40 -2.39 4.66 -16.03
N GLY A 41 -1.39 4.47 -16.91
CA GLY A 41 -0.04 4.10 -16.48
C GLY A 41 0.63 5.14 -15.58
N ALA A 42 0.35 6.43 -15.78
CA ALA A 42 0.89 7.52 -14.96
C ALA A 42 0.36 7.46 -13.52
N ASP A 43 -0.96 7.27 -13.36
CA ASP A 43 -1.60 7.05 -12.06
C ASP A 43 -1.07 5.77 -11.39
N GLY A 44 -0.95 4.68 -12.15
CA GLY A 44 -0.39 3.42 -11.66
C GLY A 44 1.04 3.59 -11.14
N LEU A 45 1.91 4.28 -11.88
CA LEU A 45 3.29 4.53 -11.46
C LEU A 45 3.35 5.41 -10.20
N ALA A 46 2.49 6.42 -10.10
CA ALA A 46 2.40 7.27 -8.92
C ALA A 46 1.96 6.46 -7.69
N GLN A 47 0.95 5.60 -7.84
CA GLN A 47 0.46 4.73 -6.76
C GLN A 47 1.51 3.69 -6.34
N ALA A 48 2.20 3.06 -7.30
CA ALA A 48 3.29 2.12 -7.02
C ALA A 48 4.41 2.80 -6.22
N SER A 49 4.81 4.01 -6.63
CA SER A 49 5.85 4.79 -5.96
C SER A 49 5.44 5.17 -4.53
N ALA A 50 4.20 5.62 -4.33
CA ALA A 50 3.67 5.94 -3.01
C ALA A 50 3.58 4.70 -2.11
N HIS A 51 3.16 3.55 -2.66
CA HIS A 51 3.12 2.29 -1.91
C HIS A 51 4.53 1.83 -1.53
N TYR A 52 5.49 1.90 -2.45
CA TYR A 52 6.89 1.57 -2.19
C TYR A 52 7.45 2.44 -1.06
N LEU A 53 7.20 3.74 -1.08
CA LEU A 53 7.62 4.66 -0.02
C LEU A 53 7.01 4.26 1.33
N ARG A 54 5.72 3.94 1.39
CA ARG A 54 5.05 3.48 2.64
C ARG A 54 5.67 2.20 3.18
N VAL A 55 5.92 1.22 2.32
CA VAL A 55 6.56 -0.06 2.70
C VAL A 55 7.97 0.19 3.21
N TYR A 56 8.76 0.99 2.51
CA TYR A 56 10.11 1.33 2.92
C TYR A 56 10.13 2.06 4.26
N MET A 57 9.24 3.04 4.47
CA MET A 57 9.12 3.75 5.75
C MET A 57 8.70 2.81 6.89
N ARG A 58 7.82 1.84 6.65
CA ARG A 58 7.49 0.79 7.63
C ARG A 58 8.71 -0.05 7.98
N GLN A 59 9.48 -0.48 6.99
CA GLN A 59 10.71 -1.24 7.21
C GLN A 59 11.76 -0.42 7.98
N LEU A 60 11.86 0.88 7.69
CA LEU A 60 12.79 1.76 8.36
C LEU A 60 12.38 1.99 9.82
N ARG A 61 11.09 2.25 10.09
CA ARG A 61 10.56 2.36 11.46
C ARG A 61 10.85 1.11 12.29
N ASN A 62 10.67 -0.08 11.72
CA ASN A 62 11.01 -1.34 12.38
C ASN A 62 12.49 -1.47 12.77
N LYS A 63 13.38 -0.74 12.10
CA LYS A 63 14.83 -0.78 12.35
C LYS A 63 15.31 0.31 13.31
N ILE A 64 14.64 1.47 13.35
CA ILE A 64 15.17 2.66 14.04
C ILE A 64 14.27 3.19 15.16
N GLU A 65 12.99 2.82 15.18
CA GLU A 65 12.07 3.24 16.24
C GLU A 65 12.08 2.19 17.36
N ALA A 66 12.02 2.65 18.61
CA ALA A 66 11.84 1.75 19.76
C ALA A 66 10.48 1.06 19.73
N ASP A 67 9.43 1.80 19.33
CA ASP A 67 8.10 1.26 19.03
C ASP A 67 7.64 1.75 17.63
N PRO A 68 7.60 0.87 16.61
CA PRO A 68 7.17 1.24 15.26
C PRO A 68 5.71 1.70 15.15
N ALA A 69 4.84 1.35 16.11
CA ALA A 69 3.46 1.81 16.16
C ALA A 69 3.33 3.24 16.72
N GLN A 70 4.35 3.71 17.45
CA GLN A 70 4.45 5.06 18.01
C GLN A 70 5.76 5.73 17.55
N PRO A 71 5.92 6.04 16.25
CA PRO A 71 7.18 6.52 15.70
C PRO A 71 7.53 7.93 16.21
N ARG A 72 8.74 8.09 16.73
CA ARG A 72 9.28 9.36 17.23
C ARG A 72 10.16 10.05 16.19
N HIS A 73 10.92 9.27 15.41
CA HIS A 73 11.88 9.79 14.44
C HIS A 73 11.28 9.99 13.05
N LEU A 74 10.45 9.07 12.57
CA LEU A 74 9.83 9.13 11.23
C LEU A 74 8.33 9.39 11.35
N VAL A 75 7.95 10.67 11.41
CA VAL A 75 6.56 11.08 11.61
C VAL A 75 5.83 11.19 10.27
N THR A 76 4.61 10.65 10.20
CA THR A 76 3.73 10.85 9.04
C THR A 76 3.10 12.25 9.11
N GLU A 77 3.26 13.03 8.06
CA GLU A 77 2.65 14.34 7.88
C GLU A 77 1.57 14.26 6.80
N LEU A 78 0.30 14.27 7.20
CA LEU A 78 -0.84 14.13 6.29
C LEU A 78 -0.80 15.21 5.20
N GLY A 79 -0.96 14.79 3.95
CA GLY A 79 -0.92 15.68 2.78
C GLY A 79 0.49 16.09 2.33
N VAL A 80 1.55 15.77 3.10
CA VAL A 80 2.94 16.13 2.77
C VAL A 80 3.81 14.89 2.54
N GLY A 81 3.78 13.92 3.47
CA GLY A 81 4.60 12.72 3.40
C GLY A 81 5.19 12.34 4.75
N TYR A 82 6.52 12.27 4.83
CA TYR A 82 7.24 11.86 6.03
C TYR A 82 8.25 12.92 6.44
N ARG A 83 8.34 13.16 7.75
CA ARG A 83 9.29 14.10 8.34
C ARG A 83 10.23 13.37 9.30
N LEU A 84 11.52 13.61 9.14
CA LEU A 84 12.54 13.15 10.09
C LEU A 84 12.60 14.12 11.27
N ARG A 85 12.58 13.60 12.49
CA ARG A 85 12.81 14.35 13.73
C ARG A 85 14.06 13.82 14.44
N THR A 86 14.95 14.75 14.77
CA THR A 86 16.17 14.51 15.54
C THR A 86 15.93 15.04 16.95
N GLU A 87 15.13 14.32 17.71
CA GLU A 87 14.94 14.54 19.15
C GLU A 87 15.46 13.32 19.91
#